data_AF-A0A6N9L3K8-F1
#
_entry.id   AF-A0A6N9L3K8-F1
#
_cell.length_a   1.000
_cell.length_b   1.000
_cell.length_c   1.000
_cell.angle_alpha   90.00
_cell.angle_beta   90.00
_cell.angle_gamma   90.00
#
_symmetry.space_group_name_H-M   'P 1'
#
loop_
_entity.id
_entity.type
_entity.pdbx_description
1 polymer ?
#
loop_
_entity_poly.entity_id
_entity_poly.type
_entity_poly.pdbx_seq_one_letter_code
_entity_poly.pdbx_strand_id
1 'polypeptide(L)'
;MTTILTFIIPALIVVLLSLPLVNVFKGKVTAKSAKMRLGTHICGFFGAVALVLFLTYANSPVLAAGADKMTGSIAQGLGFIGAALATGLSALGAGIAVAAAAPAAIGAFSENAENFGKSLIFVALGEGVAIYGLLISILIINTL
;
A
#
# COMPACT_ATOMS: atom_id res chain seq x y z
N MET A 1 -7.83 26.13 -4.51
CA MET A 1 -8.85 25.29 -3.83
C MET A 1 -8.86 23.85 -4.36
N THR A 2 -8.56 23.60 -5.64
CA THR A 2 -8.47 22.27 -6.26
C THR A 2 -7.31 21.40 -5.77
N THR A 3 -6.13 21.98 -5.48
CA THR A 3 -4.92 21.21 -5.08
C THR A 3 -5.04 20.53 -3.71
N ILE A 4 -5.64 21.19 -2.72
CA ILE A 4 -5.82 20.62 -1.37
C ILE A 4 -6.79 19.43 -1.42
N LEU A 5 -7.87 19.53 -2.20
CA LEU A 5 -8.83 18.45 -2.41
C LEU A 5 -8.18 17.21 -3.06
N THR A 6 -7.20 17.40 -3.96
CA THR A 6 -6.44 16.32 -4.60
C THR A 6 -5.62 15.48 -3.61
N PHE A 7 -5.17 16.04 -2.48
CA PHE A 7 -4.47 15.28 -1.44
C PHE A 7 -5.40 14.77 -0.34
N ILE A 8 -6.41 15.56 0.03
CA ILE A 8 -7.35 15.19 1.10
C ILE A 8 -8.25 14.03 0.68
N ILE A 9 -8.78 14.03 -0.54
CA ILE A 9 -9.72 12.98 -0.98
C ILE A 9 -9.06 11.60 -0.98
N PRO A 10 -7.87 11.39 -1.59
CA PRO A 10 -7.19 10.09 -1.53
C PRO A 10 -6.82 9.69 -0.10
N ALA A 11 -6.35 10.62 0.72
CA ALA A 11 -6.03 10.33 2.13
C ALA A 11 -7.28 9.88 2.91
N LEU A 12 -8.43 10.53 2.68
CA LEU A 12 -9.69 10.19 3.32
C LEU A 12 -10.22 8.83 2.84
N ILE A 13 -10.09 8.51 1.55
CA ILE A 13 -10.41 7.19 0.99
C ILE A 13 -9.57 6.10 1.65
N VAL A 14 -8.26 6.31 1.81
CA VAL A 14 -7.38 5.35 2.49
C VAL A 14 -7.81 5.15 3.95
N VAL A 15 -8.14 6.23 4.66
CA VAL A 15 -8.65 6.15 6.05
C VAL A 15 -9.96 5.36 6.13
N LEU A 16 -10.93 5.66 5.27
CA LEU A 16 -12.21 4.95 5.22
C LEU A 16 -12.06 3.48 4.86
N LEU A 17 -11.18 3.17 3.90
CA LEU A 17 -10.85 1.78 3.57
C LEU A 17 -10.19 1.08 4.75
N SER A 18 -9.40 1.78 5.57
CA SER A 18 -8.73 1.21 6.74
C SER A 18 -9.65 0.99 7.96
N LEU A 19 -10.85 1.58 7.99
CA LEU A 19 -11.77 1.53 9.14
C LEU A 19 -12.14 0.11 9.61
N PRO A 20 -12.51 -0.84 8.71
CA PRO A 20 -12.88 -2.19 9.14
C PRO A 20 -11.73 -2.97 9.83
N LEU A 21 -10.47 -2.55 9.73
CA LEU A 21 -9.32 -3.22 10.36
C LEU A 21 -9.08 -2.73 11.79
N VAL A 22 -9.61 -1.56 12.18
CA VAL A 22 -9.42 -0.99 13.52
C VAL A 22 -9.88 -1.97 14.60
N ASN A 23 -10.99 -2.67 14.37
CA ASN A 23 -11.50 -3.68 15.29
C ASN A 23 -10.65 -4.96 15.31
N VAL A 24 -9.92 -5.24 14.23
CA VAL A 24 -8.97 -6.36 14.15
C VAL A 24 -7.75 -6.07 15.01
N PHE A 25 -7.15 -4.89 14.88
CA PHE A 25 -5.99 -4.48 15.68
C PHE A 25 -6.31 -4.32 17.18
N LYS A 26 -7.56 -4.03 17.54
CA LYS A 26 -8.01 -3.95 18.94
C LYS A 26 -8.23 -5.32 19.60
N GLY A 27 -8.02 -6.44 18.89
CA GLY A 27 -8.15 -7.79 19.44
C GLY A 27 -9.58 -8.21 19.81
N LYS A 28 -10.58 -7.38 19.51
CA LYS A 28 -12.00 -7.62 19.88
C LYS A 28 -12.75 -8.50 18.88
N VAL A 29 -12.05 -9.24 18.03
CA VAL A 29 -12.64 -9.97 16.89
C VAL A 29 -12.22 -11.44 16.89
N THR A 30 -13.15 -12.30 16.48
CA THR A 30 -12.87 -13.73 16.27
C THR A 30 -12.10 -13.93 14.96
N ALA A 31 -11.36 -15.04 14.84
CA ALA A 31 -10.55 -15.36 13.65
C ALA A 31 -11.36 -15.34 12.33
N LYS A 32 -12.62 -15.84 12.37
CA LYS A 32 -13.54 -15.79 11.23
C LYS A 32 -13.88 -14.35 10.84
N SER A 33 -14.12 -13.50 11.83
CA SER A 33 -14.49 -12.10 11.63
C SER A 33 -13.29 -11.23 11.21
N ALA A 34 -12.07 -11.59 11.62
CA ALA A 34 -10.83 -10.98 11.14
C ALA A 34 -10.59 -11.27 9.66
N LYS A 35 -10.75 -12.54 9.22
CA LYS A 35 -10.63 -12.93 7.80
C LYS A 35 -11.64 -12.19 6.91
N MET A 36 -12.90 -12.09 7.34
CA MET A 36 -13.90 -11.33 6.59
C MET A 36 -13.57 -9.85 6.50
N ARG A 37 -13.10 -9.23 7.59
CA ARG A 37 -12.71 -7.80 7.59
C ARG A 37 -11.50 -7.53 6.69
N LEU A 38 -10.50 -8.41 6.71
CA LEU A 38 -9.38 -8.33 5.78
C LEU A 38 -9.84 -8.47 4.32
N GLY A 39 -10.77 -9.39 4.05
CA GLY A 39 -11.42 -9.51 2.74
C GLY A 39 -12.13 -8.23 2.31
N THR A 40 -12.91 -7.61 3.21
CA THR A 40 -13.60 -6.33 2.93
C THR A 40 -12.61 -5.20 2.62
N HIS A 41 -11.43 -5.18 3.22
CA HIS A 41 -10.39 -4.19 2.92
C HIS A 41 -9.79 -4.38 1.54
N ILE A 42 -9.38 -5.60 1.23
CA ILE A 42 -8.78 -5.93 -0.06
C ILE A 42 -9.81 -5.66 -1.16
N CYS A 43 -11.03 -6.18 -1.02
CA CYS A 43 -12.11 -5.93 -1.97
C CYS A 43 -12.49 -4.45 -2.06
N GLY A 44 -12.50 -3.72 -0.93
CA GLY A 44 -12.77 -2.29 -0.90
C GLY A 44 -11.71 -1.49 -1.64
N PHE A 45 -10.43 -1.82 -1.47
CA PHE A 45 -9.31 -1.18 -2.15
C PHE A 45 -9.37 -1.39 -3.66
N PHE A 46 -9.45 -2.65 -4.11
CA PHE A 46 -9.54 -2.95 -5.55
C PHE A 46 -10.84 -2.43 -6.17
N GLY A 47 -11.95 -2.46 -5.42
CA GLY A 47 -13.23 -1.87 -5.83
C GLY A 47 -13.15 -0.35 -6.00
N ALA A 48 -12.48 0.35 -5.08
CA ALA A 48 -12.26 1.80 -5.20
C ALA A 48 -11.36 2.13 -6.40
N VAL A 49 -10.29 1.37 -6.63
CA VAL A 49 -9.42 1.55 -7.82
C VAL A 49 -10.23 1.33 -9.10
N ALA A 50 -10.98 0.23 -9.21
CA ALA A 50 -11.80 -0.06 -10.37
C ALA A 50 -12.88 1.01 -10.61
N LEU A 51 -13.52 1.51 -9.54
CA LEU A 51 -14.50 2.59 -9.62
C LEU A 51 -13.86 3.88 -10.13
N VAL A 52 -12.70 4.28 -9.62
CA VAL A 52 -12.00 5.49 -10.08
C VAL A 52 -11.60 5.36 -11.56
N LEU A 53 -11.10 4.20 -11.98
CA LEU A 53 -10.79 3.94 -13.39
C LEU A 53 -12.04 3.98 -14.27
N PHE A 54 -13.13 3.35 -13.83
CA PHE A 54 -14.41 3.34 -14.55
C PHE A 54 -15.02 4.74 -14.67
N LEU A 55 -15.03 5.52 -13.59
CA LEU A 55 -15.52 6.91 -13.59
C LEU A 55 -14.64 7.79 -14.49
N THR A 56 -13.32 7.62 -14.47
CA THR A 56 -12.41 8.37 -15.35
C THR A 56 -12.67 8.04 -16.82
N TYR A 57 -12.89 6.76 -17.14
CA TYR A 57 -13.26 6.32 -18.49
C TYR A 57 -14.65 6.84 -18.92
N ALA A 58 -15.66 6.74 -18.05
CA ALA A 58 -17.03 7.18 -18.33
C ALA A 58 -17.17 8.71 -18.47
N ASN A 59 -16.28 9.48 -17.82
CA ASN A 59 -16.24 10.95 -17.89
C ASN A 59 -15.14 11.46 -18.86
N SER A 60 -14.56 10.60 -19.70
CA SER A 60 -13.53 11.01 -20.65
C SER A 60 -14.11 11.92 -21.75
N PRO A 61 -13.52 13.11 -22.02
CA PRO A 61 -13.99 14.03 -23.06
C PRO A 61 -13.80 13.48 -24.49
N VAL A 62 -13.22 12.29 -24.68
CA VAL A 62 -13.13 11.61 -25.98
C VAL A 62 -14.50 11.44 -26.68
N LEU A 63 -15.60 11.43 -25.92
CA LEU A 63 -16.97 11.33 -26.45
C LEU A 63 -17.69 12.69 -26.58
N ALA A 64 -17.11 13.78 -26.09
CA ALA A 64 -17.66 15.13 -26.21
C ALA A 64 -16.75 15.92 -27.15
N ALA A 65 -17.30 16.39 -28.29
CA ALA A 65 -16.55 17.18 -29.26
C ALA A 65 -15.96 18.44 -28.62
N GLY A 66 -14.68 18.37 -28.24
CA GLY A 66 -13.93 19.45 -27.63
C GLY A 66 -12.51 18.97 -27.34
N ALA A 67 -11.52 19.60 -27.96
CA ALA A 67 -10.11 19.26 -27.82
C ALA A 67 -9.58 19.62 -26.42
N ASP A 68 -9.92 18.81 -25.42
CA ASP A 68 -9.27 18.88 -24.12
C ASP A 68 -7.87 18.29 -24.24
N LYS A 69 -6.87 19.13 -23.97
CA LYS A 69 -5.47 18.74 -23.94
C LYS A 69 -5.29 17.74 -22.80
N MET A 70 -5.00 16.49 -23.15
CA MET A 70 -4.58 15.48 -22.17
C MET A 70 -3.42 16.05 -21.34
N THR A 71 -3.64 16.25 -20.04
CA THR A 71 -2.59 16.72 -19.12
C THR A 71 -1.73 15.51 -18.76
N GLY A 72 -0.57 15.39 -19.43
CA GLY A 72 0.38 14.27 -19.27
C GLY A 72 0.28 13.22 -20.37
N SER A 73 1.32 12.38 -20.48
CA SER A 73 1.35 11.27 -21.45
C SER A 73 0.85 9.96 -20.83
N ILE A 74 0.37 9.03 -21.66
CA ILE A 74 0.05 7.66 -21.23
C ILE A 74 1.28 6.99 -20.58
N ALA A 75 2.48 7.27 -21.10
CA ALA A 75 3.74 6.78 -20.53
C ALA A 75 3.96 7.27 -19.09
N GLN A 76 3.64 8.54 -18.82
CA GLN A 76 3.71 9.12 -17.48
C GLN A 76 2.71 8.46 -16.52
N GLY A 77 1.48 8.23 -16.98
CA GLY A 77 0.44 7.52 -16.21
C GLY A 77 0.83 6.09 -15.85
N LEU A 78 1.39 5.34 -16.81
CA LEU A 78 1.92 3.99 -16.58
C LEU A 78 3.12 4.02 -15.61
N GLY A 79 3.95 5.06 -15.67
CA GLY A 79 5.03 5.29 -14.71
C GLY A 79 4.53 5.41 -13.27
N PHE A 80 3.46 6.17 -13.01
CA PHE A 80 2.88 6.29 -11.67
C PHE A 80 2.30 4.96 -11.15
N ILE A 81 1.68 4.16 -12.03
CA ILE A 81 1.23 2.81 -11.66
C ILE A 81 2.43 1.92 -11.31
N GLY A 82 3.50 1.99 -12.10
CA GLY A 82 4.76 1.29 -11.82
C GLY A 82 5.36 1.65 -10.47
N ALA A 83 5.39 2.94 -10.13
CA ALA A 83 5.86 3.44 -8.83
C ALA A 83 5.00 2.89 -7.67
N ALA A 84 3.66 2.93 -7.80
CA ALA A 84 2.76 2.41 -6.79
C ALA A 84 2.91 0.89 -6.56
N LEU A 85 3.07 0.11 -7.63
CA LEU A 85 3.29 -1.33 -7.55
C LEU A 85 4.66 -1.68 -6.94
N ALA A 86 5.72 -0.96 -7.30
CA ALA A 86 7.07 -1.19 -6.76
C ALA A 86 7.10 -1.09 -5.24
N THR A 87 6.52 -0.03 -4.67
CA THR A 87 6.43 0.11 -3.21
C THR A 87 5.42 -0.86 -2.59
N GLY A 88 4.24 -1.02 -3.19
CA GLY A 88 3.17 -1.85 -2.64
C GLY A 88 3.53 -3.33 -2.52
N LEU A 89 4.06 -3.92 -3.60
CA LEU A 89 4.45 -5.34 -3.61
C LEU A 89 5.68 -5.61 -2.74
N SER A 90 6.62 -4.67 -2.71
CA SER A 90 7.80 -4.77 -1.85
C SER A 90 7.42 -4.73 -0.36
N ALA A 91 6.55 -3.78 0.03
CA ALA A 91 6.07 -3.69 1.41
C ALA A 91 5.28 -4.93 1.84
N LEU A 92 4.51 -5.54 0.92
CA LEU A 92 3.83 -6.81 1.19
C LEU A 92 4.83 -7.95 1.46
N GLY A 93 5.86 -8.08 0.61
CA GLY A 93 6.92 -9.07 0.78
C GLY A 93 7.69 -8.89 2.09
N ALA A 94 8.06 -7.65 2.42
CA ALA A 94 8.71 -7.30 3.69
C ALA A 94 7.83 -7.66 4.89
N GLY A 95 6.53 -7.35 4.85
CA GLY A 95 5.58 -7.70 5.90
C GLY A 95 5.49 -9.21 6.15
N ILE A 96 5.51 -10.03 5.10
CA ILE A 96 5.52 -11.49 5.21
C ILE A 96 6.81 -12.00 5.85
N ALA A 97 7.97 -11.45 5.45
CA ALA A 97 9.26 -11.82 6.03
C ALA A 97 9.34 -11.44 7.53
N VAL A 98 8.94 -10.21 7.88
CA VAL A 98 8.95 -9.71 9.25
C VAL A 98 7.97 -10.45 10.15
N ALA A 99 6.81 -10.86 9.63
CA ALA A 99 5.82 -11.66 10.37
C ALA A 99 6.38 -12.99 10.88
N ALA A 100 7.36 -13.58 10.19
CA ALA A 100 8.06 -14.79 10.65
C ALA A 100 9.31 -14.48 11.49
N ALA A 101 10.10 -13.48 11.10
CA ALA A 101 11.37 -13.16 11.74
C ALA A 101 11.22 -12.52 13.13
N ALA A 102 10.27 -11.59 13.30
CA ALA A 102 10.12 -10.84 14.55
C ALA A 102 9.69 -11.72 15.74
N PRO A 103 8.70 -12.64 15.61
CA PRO A 103 8.35 -13.55 16.70
C PRO A 103 9.49 -14.51 17.06
N ALA A 104 10.26 -15.00 16.07
CA ALA A 104 11.42 -15.86 16.30
C ALA A 104 12.54 -15.12 17.05
N ALA A 105 12.79 -13.85 16.70
CA ALA A 105 13.75 -13.00 17.39
C ALA A 105 13.37 -12.76 18.87
N ILE A 106 12.09 -12.50 19.14
CA ILE A 106 11.57 -12.33 20.50
C ILE A 106 11.68 -13.65 21.29
N GLY A 107 11.40 -14.79 20.65
CA GLY A 107 11.57 -16.12 21.25
C GLY A 107 13.02 -16.40 21.65
N ALA A 108 13.97 -16.18 20.73
CA ALA A 108 15.40 -16.36 21.00
C ALA A 108 15.91 -15.42 22.11
N PHE A 109 15.40 -14.19 22.16
CA PHE A 109 15.70 -13.25 23.24
C PHE A 109 15.22 -13.74 24.60
N SER A 110 14.04 -14.37 24.65
CA SER A 110 13.49 -14.90 25.92
C SER A 110 14.34 -16.04 26.51
N GLU A 111 15.10 -16.75 25.67
CA GLU A 111 16.00 -17.82 26.09
C GLU A 111 17.40 -17.31 26.40
N ASN A 112 17.94 -16.40 25.57
CA ASN A 112 19.24 -15.77 25.81
C ASN A 112 19.23 -14.31 25.36
N ALA A 113 19.35 -13.40 26.33
CA ALA A 113 19.35 -11.96 26.09
C ALA A 113 20.50 -11.48 25.18
N GLU A 114 21.62 -12.19 25.17
CA GLU A 114 22.79 -11.86 24.34
C GLU A 114 22.53 -12.07 22.84
N ASN A 115 21.51 -12.86 22.49
CA ASN A 115 21.11 -13.11 21.10
C ASN A 115 20.25 -11.99 20.51
N PHE A 116 19.71 -11.05 21.31
CA PHE A 116 18.79 -10.01 20.85
C PHE A 116 19.32 -9.24 19.63
N GLY A 117 20.55 -8.73 19.72
CA GLY A 117 21.16 -7.92 18.66
C GLY A 117 21.38 -8.71 17.37
N LYS A 118 21.77 -9.99 17.48
CA LYS A 118 21.97 -10.88 16.32
C LYS A 118 20.64 -11.20 15.64
N SER A 119 19.59 -11.43 16.43
CA SER A 119 18.25 -11.70 15.93
C SER A 119 17.60 -10.49 15.27
N LEU A 120 17.87 -9.27 15.77
CA LEU A 120 17.35 -8.03 15.19
C LEU A 120 17.85 -7.78 13.77
N ILE A 121 19.07 -8.23 13.44
CA ILE A 121 19.65 -8.12 12.09
C ILE A 121 18.78 -8.88 11.07
N PHE A 122 18.28 -10.07 11.42
CA PHE A 122 17.42 -10.86 10.53
C PHE A 122 16.05 -10.21 10.30
N VAL A 123 15.51 -9.50 11.29
CA VAL A 123 14.28 -8.73 11.15
C VAL A 123 14.51 -7.51 10.24
N ALA A 124 15.60 -6.77 10.49
CA ALA A 124 15.98 -5.59 9.71
C ALA A 124 16.29 -5.93 8.24
N LEU A 125 16.87 -7.11 7.98
CA LEU A 125 17.07 -7.61 6.60
C LEU A 125 15.75 -7.77 5.84
N GLY A 126 14.67 -8.16 6.53
CA GLY A 126 13.32 -8.22 5.96
C GLY A 126 12.76 -6.83 5.64
N GLU A 127 12.94 -5.86 6.53
CA GLU A 127 12.51 -4.47 6.31
C GLU A 127 13.28 -3.78 5.18
N GLY A 128 14.54 -4.13 4.97
CA GLY A 128 15.37 -3.60 3.87
C GLY A 128 14.71 -3.77 2.50
N VAL A 129 13.95 -4.85 2.29
CA VAL A 129 13.18 -5.08 1.05
C VAL A 129 12.21 -3.93 0.80
N ALA A 130 11.45 -3.51 1.80
CA ALA A 130 10.49 -2.40 1.69
C ALA A 130 11.18 -1.08 1.32
N ILE A 131 12.36 -0.81 1.91
CA ILE A 131 13.13 0.41 1.63
C ILE A 131 13.58 0.43 0.17
N TYR A 132 14.04 -0.70 -0.39
CA TYR A 132 14.35 -0.78 -1.82
C TYR A 132 13.12 -0.52 -2.70
N GLY A 133 11.95 -1.04 -2.32
CA GLY A 133 10.70 -0.78 -3.04
C GLY A 133 10.27 0.69 -3.04
N LEU A 134 10.53 1.40 -1.94
CA LEU A 134 10.33 2.85 -1.84
C LEU A 134 11.38 3.63 -2.65
N LEU A 135 12.65 3.22 -2.60
CA LEU A 135 13.71 3.86 -3.38
C LEU A 135 13.42 3.76 -4.88
N ILE A 136 13.04 2.58 -5.37
CA ILE A 136 12.71 2.38 -6.78
C ILE A 136 11.50 3.23 -7.19
N SER A 137 10.46 3.35 -6.37
CA SER A 137 9.31 4.20 -6.72
C SER A 137 9.68 5.68 -6.79
N ILE A 138 10.55 6.17 -5.91
CA ILE A 138 11.09 7.54 -5.97
C ILE A 138 11.90 7.73 -7.25
N LEU A 139 12.76 6.78 -7.63
CA LEU A 139 13.53 6.86 -8.87
C LEU A 139 12.65 6.87 -10.12
N ILE A 140 11.59 6.06 -10.14
CA ILE A 140 10.58 6.08 -11.21
C ILE A 140 9.98 7.48 -11.28
N ILE A 141 9.41 7.99 -10.18
CA ILE A 141 8.75 9.31 -10.14
C ILE A 141 9.70 10.44 -10.55
N ASN A 142 10.98 10.39 -10.15
CA ASN A 142 11.98 11.40 -10.50
C ASN A 142 12.31 11.41 -12.00
N THR A 143 12.01 10.34 -12.73
CA THR A 143 12.28 10.19 -14.17
C THR A 143 11.05 10.54 -15.02
N LEU A 144 9.87 10.74 -14.41
CA LEU A 144 8.60 11.07 -15.06
C LEU A 144 8.39 12.58 -15.19
#